data_AF-A0A9D7XHC0-F1
#
_entry.id   AF-A0A9D7XHC0-F1
#
_cell.length_a   1.000
_cell.length_b   1.000
_cell.length_c   1.000
_cell.angle_alpha   90.00
_cell.angle_beta   90.00
_cell.angle_gamma   90.00
#
_symmetry.space_group_name_H-M   'P 1'
#
loop_
_entity.id
_entity.type
_entity.pdbx_description
1 polymer ?
#
loop_
_entity_poly.entity_id
_entity_poly.type
_entity_poly.pdbx_seq_one_letter_code
_entity_poly.pdbx_strand_id
1 'polypeptide(L)' 'MHPSNPANFFLLLPAALALGWYGSQTAHIIHHTKGSRGDRLTVLILGWFPLLSWLLALLVWLVERQP' A
#
# COMPACT_ATOMS: atom_id res chain seq x y z
N MET A 1 -16.99 17.34 -6.91
CA MET A 1 -16.08 16.61 -6.00
C MET A 1 -14.69 17.18 -6.20
N HIS A 2 -14.23 18.07 -5.32
CA HIS A 2 -12.87 18.62 -5.40
C HIS A 2 -11.88 17.50 -5.01
N PRO A 3 -10.92 17.11 -5.87
CA PRO A 3 -10.06 15.95 -5.65
C PRO A 3 -8.97 16.16 -4.57
N SER A 4 -8.95 17.30 -3.88
CA SER A 4 -7.81 17.75 -3.07
C SER A 4 -8.08 17.78 -1.55
N ASN A 5 -9.11 17.09 -1.07
CA ASN A 5 -9.47 17.14 0.36
C ASN A 5 -8.56 16.19 1.18
N PRO A 6 -7.72 16.69 2.10
CA PRO A 6 -6.75 15.88 2.83
C PRO A 6 -7.39 14.76 3.68
N ALA A 7 -8.66 14.94 4.06
CA ALA A 7 -9.45 13.94 4.77
C ALA A 7 -9.53 12.59 4.03
N ASN A 8 -9.47 12.59 2.70
CA ASN A 8 -9.50 11.35 1.91
C ASN A 8 -8.23 10.50 2.14
N PHE A 9 -7.07 11.13 2.40
CA PHE A 9 -5.85 10.38 2.72
C PHE A 9 -6.01 9.60 4.03
N PHE A 10 -6.62 10.22 5.05
CA PHE A 10 -6.87 9.56 6.34
C PHE A 10 -7.87 8.41 6.24
N LEU A 11 -8.87 8.51 5.35
CA LEU A 11 -9.83 7.43 5.11
C LEU A 11 -9.20 6.24 4.37
N LEU A 12 -8.22 6.49 3.49
CA LEU A 12 -7.57 5.46 2.69
C LEU A 12 -6.42 4.76 3.42
N LEU A 13 -5.85 5.37 4.46
CA LEU A 13 -4.74 4.81 5.22
C LEU A 13 -5.05 3.45 5.86
N PRO A 14 -6.18 3.25 6.57
CA PRO A 14 -6.53 1.94 7.15
C PRO A 14 -6.72 0.87 6.07
N ALA A 15 -7.32 1.24 4.94
CA ALA A 15 -7.53 0.31 3.82
C ALA A 15 -6.20 -0.12 3.18
N ALA A 16 -5.28 0.83 2.97
CA ALA A 16 -3.94 0.55 2.44
C ALA A 16 -3.12 -0.34 3.40
N LEU A 17 -3.21 -0.09 4.71
CA LEU A 17 -2.59 -0.94 5.73
C LEU A 17 -3.20 -2.34 5.77
N ALA A 18 -4.52 -2.45 5.66
CA ALA A 18 -5.21 -3.75 5.64
C ALA A 18 -4.79 -4.59 4.42
N LEU A 19 -4.62 -3.96 3.25
CA LEU A 19 -4.12 -4.64 2.04
C LEU A 19 -2.65 -5.09 2.20
N GLY A 20 -1.79 -4.24 2.78
CA GLY A 20 -0.41 -4.61 3.09
C GLY A 20 -0.31 -5.77 4.07
N TRP A 21 -1.13 -5.74 5.12
CA TRP A 21 -1.25 -6.83 6.09
C TRP A 21 -1.73 -8.12 5.44
N TYR A 22 -2.79 -8.05 4.63
CA TYR A 22 -3.33 -9.19 3.91
C TYR A 22 -2.32 -9.81 2.93
N GLY A 23 -1.57 -8.97 2.20
CA GLY A 23 -0.47 -9.43 1.33
C GLY A 23 0.63 -10.13 2.12
N SER A 24 0.99 -9.62 3.31
CA SER A 24 1.98 -10.26 4.19
C SER A 24 1.51 -11.64 4.69
N GLN A 25 0.24 -11.75 5.10
CA GLN A 25 -0.35 -13.03 5.49
C GLN A 25 -0.36 -14.02 4.32
N THR A 26 -0.73 -13.56 3.13
CA THR A 26 -0.74 -14.38 1.91
C THR A 26 0.68 -14.84 1.55
N ALA A 27 1.67 -13.96 1.64
CA ALA A 27 3.08 -14.29 1.43
C ALA A 27 3.62 -15.31 2.45
N HIS A 28 3.15 -15.24 3.70
CA HIS A 28 3.46 -16.23 4.74
C HIS A 28 2.86 -17.61 4.41
N ILE A 29 1.61 -17.64 3.93
CA ILE A 29 0.97 -18.88 3.47
C ILE A 29 1.74 -19.49 2.29
N ILE A 30 2.09 -18.68 1.28
CA ILE A 30 2.87 -19.09 0.10
C ILE A 30 4.23 -19.67 0.50
N HIS A 31 4.88 -19.10 1.51
CA HIS A 31 6.13 -19.61 2.05
C HIS A 31 5.98 -21.03 2.63
N HIS A 32 4.84 -21.33 3.26
CA HIS A 32 4.55 -22.66 3.81
C HIS A 32 4.08 -23.68 2.75
N THR A 33 3.52 -23.25 1.63
CA THR A 33 2.94 -24.13 0.60
C THR A 33 3.88 -24.48 -0.56
N LYS A 34 5.20 -24.39 -0.37
CA LYS A 34 6.24 -24.56 -1.42
C LYS A 34 6.17 -23.52 -2.55
N GLY A 35 5.64 -22.33 -2.30
CA GLY A 35 5.70 -21.24 -3.28
C GLY A 35 7.13 -20.79 -3.57
N SER A 36 7.38 -20.34 -4.80
CA SER A 36 8.70 -19.80 -5.17
C SER A 36 9.01 -18.53 -4.37
N ARG A 37 10.29 -18.26 -4.10
CA ARG A 37 10.73 -16.97 -3.52
C ARG A 37 10.24 -15.78 -4.35
N GLY A 38 10.10 -15.96 -5.67
CA GLY A 38 9.54 -14.96 -6.58
C GLY A 38 8.08 -14.65 -6.30
N ASP A 39 7.23 -15.67 -6.10
CA ASP A 39 5.80 -15.50 -5.84
C ASP A 39 5.57 -14.77 -4.51
N ARG A 40 6.38 -15.11 -3.49
CA ARG A 40 6.36 -14.42 -2.20
C ARG A 40 6.67 -12.93 -2.34
N LEU A 41 7.68 -12.58 -3.15
CA LEU A 41 8.07 -11.20 -3.42
C LEU A 41 6.97 -10.46 -4.19
N THR A 42 6.40 -11.08 -5.22
CA THR A 42 5.31 -10.51 -6.01
C THR A 42 4.10 -10.19 -5.14
N VAL A 43 3.71 -11.10 -4.25
CA VAL A 43 2.55 -10.89 -3.36
C VAL A 43 2.83 -9.83 -2.29
N LEU A 44 4.05 -9.78 -1.75
CA LEU A 44 4.45 -8.69 -0.86
C LEU A 44 4.39 -7.33 -1.58
N ILE A 45 4.96 -7.26 -2.79
CA ILE A 45 4.93 -6.03 -3.60
C ILE A 45 3.49 -5.63 -3.88
N LEU A 46 2.63 -6.55 -4.37
CA LEU A 46 1.23 -6.26 -4.64
C LEU A 46 0.47 -5.80 -3.40
N GLY A 47 0.71 -6.42 -2.24
CA GLY A 47 0.04 -6.08 -0.99
C GLY A 47 0.42 -4.68 -0.47
N TRP A 48 1.70 -4.32 -0.58
CA TRP A 48 2.21 -3.03 -0.10
C TRP A 48 2.12 -1.90 -1.13
N PHE A 49 1.90 -2.22 -2.41
CA PHE A 49 1.79 -1.25 -3.49
C PHE A 49 0.77 -0.13 -3.21
N PRO A 50 -0.46 -0.41 -2.72
CA PRO A 50 -1.43 0.64 -2.40
C PRO A 50 -0.94 1.62 -1.35
N LEU A 51 -0.21 1.14 -0.33
CA LEU A 51 0.37 1.99 0.72
C LEU A 51 1.51 2.85 0.19
N LEU A 52 2.31 2.30 -0.73
CA LEU A 52 3.41 3.00 -1.38
C LEU A 52 2.90 4.08 -2.34
N SER A 53 1.86 3.77 -3.13
CA SER A 53 1.15 4.75 -3.96
C SER A 53 0.50 5.85 -3.12
N TRP A 54 -0.11 5.49 -1.98
CA TRP A 54 -0.69 6.46 -1.05
C TRP A 54 0.37 7.40 -0.45
N LEU A 55 1.52 6.86 -0.01
CA LEU A 55 2.64 7.66 0.50
C LEU A 55 3.19 8.61 -0.55
N LEU A 56 3.38 8.14 -1.78
CA LEU A 56 3.85 8.99 -2.89
C LEU A 56 2.85 10.13 -3.18
N ALA A 57 1.56 9.83 -3.24
CA ALA A 57 0.52 10.84 -3.46
C ALA A 57 0.49 11.88 -2.34
N LEU A 58 0.66 11.46 -1.08
CA LEU A 58 0.77 12.36 0.07
C LEU A 58 2.01 13.25 -0.03
N LEU A 59 3.15 12.68 -0.46
CA LEU A 59 4.43 13.39 -0.56
C LEU A 59 4.38 14.46 -1.67
N VAL A 60 3.82 14.12 -2.84
CA VAL A 60 3.59 15.07 -3.93
C VAL A 60 2.68 16.20 -3.47
N TRP A 61 1.56 15.88 -2.82
CA TRP A 61 0.64 16.87 -2.29
C TRP A 61 1.30 17.79 -1.23
N LEU A 62 2.18 17.23 -0.40
CA LEU A 62 2.90 18.00 0.61
C LEU A 62 3.93 18.95 -0.02
N VAL A 63 4.64 18.48 -1.04
CA VAL A 63 5.63 19.27 -1.81
C VAL A 63 4.95 20.42 -2.55
N GLU A 64 3.80 20.17 -3.21
CA GLU A 64 3.03 21.21 -3.90
C GLU A 64 2.47 22.28 -2.95
N ARG A 65 2.38 22.00 -1.64
CA ARG A 65 1.92 22.94 -0.62
C ARG A 65 3.04 23.67 0.12
N GLN A 66 4.30 23.37 -0.15
CA GLN A 66 5.41 24.19 0.35
C GLN A 66 5.45 25.52 -0.45
N PRO A 67 5.56 26.68 0.22
CA PRO A 67 5.57 27.99 -0.42
C PRO A 67 6.82 28.25 -1.28
#